data_AF-A0A3S1WYU2-F1
#
_entry.id   AF-A0A3S1WYU2-F1
#
_cell.length_a   1.000
_cell.length_b   1.000
_cell.length_c   1.000
_cell.angle_alpha   90.00
_cell.angle_beta   90.00
_cell.angle_gamma   90.00
#
_symmetry.space_group_name_H-M   'P 1'
#
loop_
_entity.id
_entity.type
_entity.pdbx_description
1 polymer ?
#
loop_
_entity_poly.entity_id
_entity_poly.type
_entity_poly.pdbx_seq_one_letter_code
_entity_poly.pdbx_strand_id
1 'polypeptide(L)'
;MSGSTKNTGENATLEKALSRLNFKPRQLEPGHVWLAGAGPGDPGCLTLEVLAALAEADALVYDALVSPDIVAVAENAELFFAGKRGGKPSMKQDDITALLVRLAREGRRVVRLKGGDPYIFGRGGEEALALARESIPFRVLPGLTSG
;
A
#
# COMPACT_ATOMS: atom_id res chain seq x y z
N MET A 1 18.20 -34.54 -6.37
CA MET A 1 17.31 -33.89 -7.36
C MET A 1 15.96 -34.58 -7.31
N SER A 2 15.07 -34.08 -6.45
CA SER A 2 13.63 -34.32 -6.43
C SER A 2 13.08 -32.97 -5.95
N GLY A 3 12.23 -32.25 -6.68
CA GLY A 3 10.94 -32.66 -7.21
C GLY A 3 9.95 -31.68 -6.60
N SER A 4 9.63 -30.59 -7.28
CA SER A 4 8.55 -29.67 -6.90
C SER A 4 7.83 -29.17 -8.15
N THR A 5 6.96 -30.03 -8.67
CA THR A 5 6.06 -29.77 -9.81
C THR A 5 4.61 -29.55 -9.36
N LYS A 6 4.37 -29.19 -8.09
CA LYS A 6 3.01 -28.99 -7.56
C LYS A 6 2.45 -27.56 -7.73
N ASN A 7 3.25 -26.59 -8.20
CA ASN A 7 2.89 -25.17 -8.11
C ASN A 7 2.05 -24.61 -9.28
N THR A 8 1.81 -25.39 -10.33
CA THR A 8 1.12 -24.88 -11.55
C THR A 8 -0.41 -25.05 -11.52
N GLY A 9 -0.95 -26.00 -10.74
CA GLY A 9 -2.39 -26.30 -10.73
C GLY A 9 -3.22 -25.39 -9.79
N GLU A 10 -2.64 -24.95 -8.67
CA GLU A 10 -3.35 -24.13 -7.67
C GLU A 10 -3.49 -22.68 -8.13
N ASN A 11 -2.43 -22.10 -8.73
CA ASN A 11 -2.46 -20.76 -9.32
C ASN A 11 -3.52 -20.65 -10.44
N ALA A 12 -3.63 -21.68 -11.27
CA ALA A 12 -4.65 -21.74 -12.32
C ALA A 12 -6.09 -21.72 -11.78
N THR A 13 -6.31 -22.21 -10.56
CA THR A 13 -7.65 -22.21 -9.92
C THR A 13 -8.01 -20.81 -9.42
N LEU A 14 -7.06 -20.10 -8.79
CA LEU A 14 -7.27 -18.73 -8.32
C LEU A 14 -7.46 -17.75 -9.48
N GLU A 15 -6.66 -17.83 -10.53
CA GLU A 15 -6.83 -17.01 -11.74
C GLU A 15 -8.22 -17.19 -12.37
N LYS A 16 -8.68 -18.45 -12.47
CA LYS A 16 -10.03 -18.77 -12.94
C LYS A 16 -11.13 -18.23 -12.03
N ALA A 17 -10.90 -18.15 -10.72
CA ALA A 17 -11.84 -17.51 -9.81
C ALA A 17 -11.84 -15.98 -9.98
N LEU A 18 -10.68 -15.35 -10.06
CA LEU A 18 -10.52 -13.90 -10.25
C LEU A 18 -11.17 -13.43 -11.55
N SER A 19 -11.00 -14.16 -12.66
CA SER A 19 -11.65 -13.86 -13.94
C SER A 19 -13.18 -13.89 -13.93
N ARG A 20 -13.82 -14.51 -12.91
CA ARG A 20 -15.27 -14.48 -12.72
C ARG A 20 -15.73 -13.26 -11.93
N LEU A 21 -14.82 -12.59 -11.22
CA LEU A 21 -15.10 -11.30 -10.60
C LEU A 21 -15.08 -10.23 -11.70
N ASN A 22 -16.15 -9.45 -11.84
CA ASN A 22 -16.14 -8.24 -12.65
C ASN A 22 -15.41 -7.11 -11.90
N PHE A 23 -14.21 -7.41 -11.38
CA PHE A 23 -13.37 -6.45 -10.69
C PHE A 23 -12.66 -5.57 -11.71
N LYS A 24 -12.88 -4.26 -11.59
CA LYS A 24 -12.16 -3.24 -12.37
C LYS A 24 -11.48 -2.34 -11.34
N PRO A 25 -10.15 -2.40 -11.20
CA PRO A 25 -9.46 -1.54 -10.26
C PRO A 25 -9.69 -0.09 -10.65
N ARG A 26 -9.81 0.79 -9.66
CA ARG A 26 -9.79 2.23 -9.93
C ARG A 26 -8.35 2.60 -10.28
N GLN A 27 -8.22 3.55 -11.19
CA GLN A 27 -6.91 4.04 -11.59
C GLN A 27 -6.33 4.93 -10.49
N LEU A 28 -5.06 4.71 -10.15
CA LEU A 28 -4.30 5.63 -9.32
C LEU A 28 -3.76 6.75 -10.23
N GLU A 29 -4.42 7.90 -10.22
CA GLU A 29 -4.05 9.04 -11.08
C GLU A 29 -2.76 9.75 -10.62
N PRO A 30 -1.98 10.34 -11.54
CA PRO A 30 -0.88 11.25 -11.22
C PRO A 30 -1.30 12.34 -10.23
N GLY A 31 -0.49 12.54 -9.19
CA GLY A 31 -0.73 13.52 -8.14
C GLY A 31 -1.76 13.12 -7.08
N HIS A 32 -2.25 11.87 -7.13
CA HIS A 32 -3.13 11.33 -6.09
C HIS A 32 -2.33 10.58 -5.02
N VAL A 33 -2.89 10.56 -3.81
CA VAL A 33 -2.36 9.77 -2.68
C VAL A 33 -3.39 8.75 -2.23
N TRP A 34 -3.03 7.47 -2.19
CA TRP A 34 -3.89 6.43 -1.63
C TRP A 34 -3.34 5.93 -0.30
N LEU A 35 -4.12 6.10 0.77
CA LEU A 35 -3.83 5.58 2.11
C LEU A 35 -4.33 4.14 2.20
N ALA A 36 -3.43 3.16 2.18
CA ALA A 36 -3.73 1.76 1.98
C ALA A 36 -3.34 0.89 3.16
N GLY A 37 -4.22 -0.06 3.52
CA GLY A 37 -3.95 -1.09 4.52
C GLY A 37 -3.30 -2.33 3.92
N ALA A 38 -2.15 -2.74 4.47
CA ALA A 38 -1.41 -3.93 4.07
C ALA A 38 -1.93 -5.23 4.72
N GLY A 39 -2.86 -5.13 5.68
CA GLY A 39 -3.25 -6.28 6.48
C GLY A 39 -2.25 -6.60 7.62
N PRO A 40 -2.43 -7.72 8.33
CA PRO A 40 -1.61 -8.11 9.47
C PRO A 40 -0.21 -8.68 9.09
N GLY A 41 0.09 -8.83 7.80
CA GLY A 41 1.41 -9.24 7.29
C GLY A 41 1.37 -10.31 6.20
N ASP A 42 0.39 -11.21 6.24
CA ASP A 42 0.17 -12.22 5.20
C ASP A 42 -0.30 -11.56 3.90
N PRO A 43 0.37 -11.76 2.75
CA PRO A 43 -0.07 -11.25 1.45
C PRO A 43 -1.50 -11.62 1.07
N GLY A 44 -2.01 -12.76 1.54
CA GLY A 44 -3.41 -13.18 1.33
C GLY A 44 -4.45 -12.27 1.98
N CYS A 45 -4.02 -11.36 2.88
CA CYS A 45 -4.86 -10.36 3.51
C CYS A 45 -4.89 -9.02 2.75
N LEU A 46 -4.17 -8.90 1.62
CA LEU A 46 -4.32 -7.75 0.75
C LEU A 46 -5.69 -7.75 0.08
N THR A 47 -6.30 -6.57 -0.03
CA THR A 47 -7.45 -6.40 -0.90
C THR A 47 -6.99 -6.29 -2.35
N LEU A 48 -7.85 -6.68 -3.30
CA LEU A 48 -7.56 -6.57 -4.73
C LEU A 48 -7.25 -5.12 -5.16
N GLU A 49 -7.87 -4.14 -4.51
CA GLU A 49 -7.61 -2.73 -4.79
C GLU A 49 -6.23 -2.28 -4.30
N VAL A 50 -5.79 -2.74 -3.12
CA VAL A 50 -4.45 -2.41 -2.62
C VAL A 50 -3.39 -3.05 -3.51
N LEU A 51 -3.60 -4.30 -3.93
CA LEU A 51 -2.71 -4.98 -4.87
C LEU A 51 -2.59 -4.20 -6.20
N ALA A 52 -3.71 -3.77 -6.77
CA ALA A 52 -3.72 -2.97 -7.99
C ALA A 52 -3.01 -1.61 -7.82
N ALA A 53 -3.26 -0.91 -6.71
CA ALA A 53 -2.63 0.37 -6.41
C ALA A 53 -1.10 0.26 -6.28
N LEU A 54 -0.61 -0.82 -5.64
CA LEU A 54 0.83 -1.05 -5.48
C LEU A 54 1.51 -1.29 -6.83
N ALA A 55 0.89 -2.07 -7.72
CA ALA A 55 1.44 -2.36 -9.05
C ALA A 55 1.57 -1.10 -9.93
N GLU A 56 0.74 -0.08 -9.70
CA GLU A 56 0.75 1.18 -10.46
C GLU A 56 1.53 2.31 -9.77
N ALA A 57 2.02 2.13 -8.55
CA ALA A 57 2.62 3.23 -7.78
C ALA A 57 3.95 3.74 -8.38
N ASP A 58 4.13 5.06 -8.38
CA ASP A 58 5.43 5.70 -8.66
C ASP A 58 6.23 5.90 -7.37
N ALA A 59 5.54 6.03 -6.24
CA ALA A 59 6.14 6.20 -4.91
C ALA A 59 5.38 5.37 -3.87
N LEU A 60 6.11 4.56 -3.11
CA LEU A 60 5.57 3.78 -1.99
C LEU A 60 6.15 4.28 -0.67
N VAL A 61 5.31 4.90 0.16
CA VAL A 61 5.66 5.30 1.53
C VAL A 61 5.10 4.27 2.51
N TYR A 62 5.95 3.50 3.17
CA TYR A 62 5.51 2.32 3.94
C TYR A 62 6.06 2.23 5.36
N ASP A 63 5.26 1.66 6.28
CA ASP A 63 5.62 1.49 7.69
C ASP A 63 6.43 0.21 7.97
N ALA A 64 7.02 0.13 9.17
CA ALA A 64 7.86 -0.99 9.60
C ALA A 64 7.16 -2.36 9.66
N LEU A 65 5.84 -2.38 9.85
CA LEU A 65 5.06 -3.60 9.99
C LEU A 65 4.68 -4.26 8.66
N VAL A 66 4.95 -3.60 7.53
CA VAL A 66 4.62 -4.14 6.21
C VAL A 66 5.65 -5.20 5.83
N SER A 67 5.16 -6.38 5.41
CA SER A 67 6.01 -7.48 4.95
C SER A 67 6.81 -7.09 3.70
N PRO A 68 8.10 -7.50 3.58
CA PRO A 68 8.90 -7.29 2.37
C PRO A 68 8.25 -7.82 1.10
N ASP A 69 7.54 -8.94 1.17
CA ASP A 69 6.85 -9.54 0.01
C ASP A 69 5.75 -8.63 -0.53
N ILE A 70 5.05 -7.90 0.36
CA ILE A 70 4.03 -6.92 -0.02
C ILE A 70 4.69 -5.68 -0.63
N VAL A 71 5.81 -5.22 -0.07
CA VAL A 71 6.57 -4.09 -0.61
C VAL A 71 7.08 -4.40 -2.02
N ALA A 72 7.50 -5.65 -2.27
CA ALA A 72 8.02 -6.10 -3.56
C ALA A 72 6.98 -6.03 -4.70
N VAL A 73 5.67 -5.98 -4.40
CA VAL A 73 4.61 -5.78 -5.41
C VAL A 73 4.76 -4.44 -6.11
N ALA A 74 5.24 -3.40 -5.41
CA ALA A 74 5.45 -2.08 -5.98
C ALA A 74 6.80 -1.98 -6.70
N GLU A 75 7.02 -2.88 -7.67
CA GLU A 75 8.32 -3.08 -8.34
C GLU A 75 8.86 -1.82 -9.04
N ASN A 76 7.97 -0.94 -9.51
CA ASN A 76 8.30 0.28 -10.25
C ASN A 76 8.36 1.53 -9.36
N ALA A 77 8.02 1.40 -8.07
CA ALA A 77 7.93 2.52 -7.17
C ALA A 77 9.27 2.85 -6.50
N GLU A 78 9.55 4.14 -6.31
CA GLU A 78 10.58 4.55 -5.36
C GLU A 78 10.10 4.28 -3.93
N LEU A 79 10.95 3.66 -3.13
CA LEU A 79 10.60 3.18 -1.79
C LEU A 79 11.01 4.19 -0.70
N PHE A 80 10.03 4.66 0.07
CA PHE A 80 10.22 5.56 1.20
C PHE A 80 9.83 4.86 2.51
N PHE A 81 10.81 4.51 3.32
CA PHE A 81 10.58 3.86 4.60
C PHE A 81 10.19 4.88 5.68
N ALA A 82 8.99 4.75 6.25
CA ALA A 82 8.45 5.62 7.29
C ALA A 82 8.53 5.02 8.72
N GLY A 83 9.05 3.80 8.85
CA GLY A 83 9.18 3.09 10.14
C GLY A 83 10.45 3.40 10.94
N LYS A 84 10.62 2.72 12.09
CA LYS A 84 11.85 2.78 12.91
C LYS A 84 12.92 1.84 12.33
N ARG A 85 14.08 2.35 11.92
CA ARG A 85 15.27 1.51 11.66
C ARG A 85 16.14 1.44 12.92
N GLY A 86 16.29 0.26 13.50
CA GLY A 86 17.35 -0.07 14.47
C GLY A 86 17.67 0.99 15.52
N GLY A 87 16.69 1.35 16.37
CA GLY A 87 16.90 2.29 17.49
C GLY A 87 16.95 3.79 17.12
N LYS A 88 16.87 4.16 15.82
CA LYS A 88 16.75 5.58 15.42
C LYS A 88 15.32 6.11 15.65
N PRO A 89 15.16 7.43 15.86
CA PRO A 89 13.85 8.05 15.92
C PRO A 89 13.06 7.74 14.63
N SER A 90 11.79 7.37 14.80
CA SER A 90 10.86 7.27 13.67
C SER A 90 10.78 8.62 12.97
N MET A 91 10.52 8.61 11.65
CA MET A 91 10.09 9.81 10.96
C MET A 91 8.87 10.37 11.69
N LYS A 92 8.85 11.69 11.94
CA LYS A 92 7.70 12.30 12.62
C LYS A 92 6.52 12.26 11.65
N GLN A 93 5.31 12.27 12.18
CA GLN A 93 4.11 12.23 11.34
C GLN A 93 4.01 13.43 10.40
N ASP A 94 4.42 14.60 10.85
CA ASP A 94 4.43 15.81 10.04
C ASP A 94 5.38 15.65 8.86
N ASP A 95 6.53 14.99 9.06
CA ASP A 95 7.51 14.71 8.00
C ASP A 95 6.95 13.69 6.99
N ILE A 96 6.26 12.63 7.46
CA ILE A 96 5.55 11.67 6.59
C ILE A 96 4.51 12.40 5.74
N THR A 97 3.73 13.25 6.38
CA THR A 97 2.64 13.97 5.73
C THR A 97 3.18 14.97 4.70
N ALA A 98 4.22 15.72 5.05
CA ALA A 98 4.91 16.62 4.14
C ALA A 98 5.52 15.88 2.95
N LEU A 99 6.07 14.69 3.17
CA LEU A 99 6.56 13.82 2.10
C LEU A 99 5.43 13.41 1.15
N LEU A 100 4.28 12.97 1.66
CA LEU A 100 3.13 12.60 0.84
C LEU A 100 2.65 13.77 -0.04
N VAL A 101 2.51 14.95 0.56
CA VAL A 101 2.10 16.17 -0.16
C VAL A 101 3.11 16.54 -1.24
N ARG A 102 4.41 16.49 -0.92
CA ARG A 102 5.49 16.77 -1.88
C ARG A 102 5.43 15.83 -3.08
N LEU A 103 5.39 14.52 -2.84
CA LEU A 103 5.35 13.50 -3.90
C LEU A 103 4.11 13.67 -4.80
N ALA A 104 2.96 13.97 -4.20
CA ALA A 104 1.74 14.26 -4.96
C ALA A 104 1.88 15.53 -5.82
N ARG A 105 2.48 16.59 -5.30
CA ARG A 105 2.74 17.83 -6.06
C ARG A 105 3.74 17.66 -7.19
N GLU A 106 4.64 16.68 -7.09
CA GLU A 106 5.52 16.25 -8.18
C GLU A 106 4.75 15.48 -9.27
N GLY A 107 3.43 15.28 -9.12
CA GLY A 107 2.58 14.56 -10.08
C GLY A 107 2.67 13.04 -9.95
N ARG A 108 3.23 12.52 -8.86
CA ARG A 108 3.45 11.07 -8.69
C ARG A 108 2.17 10.36 -8.25
N ARG A 109 2.04 9.10 -8.64
CA ARG A 109 1.06 8.15 -8.12
C ARG A 109 1.57 7.61 -6.79
N VAL A 110 1.03 8.10 -5.68
CA VAL A 110 1.57 7.83 -4.34
C VAL A 110 0.70 6.81 -3.60
N VAL A 111 1.33 5.75 -3.09
CA VAL A 111 0.72 4.83 -2.12
C VAL A 111 1.36 5.02 -0.76
N ARG A 112 0.55 5.33 0.24
CA ARG A 112 0.92 5.32 1.66
C ARG A 112 0.44 4.00 2.26
N LEU A 113 1.34 3.04 2.37
CA LEU A 113 1.01 1.69 2.82
C LEU A 113 1.28 1.51 4.32
N LYS A 114 0.27 1.05 5.04
CA LYS A 114 0.26 0.97 6.51
C LYS A 114 -0.04 -0.46 6.93
N GLY A 115 0.57 -0.92 8.02
CA GLY A 115 0.21 -2.22 8.59
C GLY A 115 -1.25 -2.21 9.09
N GLY A 116 -1.97 -3.30 8.90
CA GLY A 116 -3.38 -3.42 9.27
C GLY A 116 -4.30 -2.57 8.40
N ASP A 117 -5.18 -1.80 9.03
CA ASP A 117 -6.08 -0.83 8.40
C ASP A 117 -5.58 0.61 8.61
N PRO A 118 -5.69 1.53 7.62
CA PRO A 118 -5.21 2.91 7.78
C PRO A 118 -5.80 3.68 8.96
N TYR A 119 -7.04 3.37 9.36
CA TYR A 119 -7.77 4.11 10.39
C TYR A 119 -7.79 3.42 11.76
N ILE A 120 -7.33 2.17 11.86
CA ILE A 120 -7.22 1.46 13.14
C ILE A 120 -5.79 1.60 13.67
N PHE A 121 -5.62 2.47 14.67
CA PHE A 121 -4.33 2.81 15.29
C PHE A 121 -3.24 3.35 14.32
N GLY A 122 -3.57 3.52 13.04
CA GLY A 122 -2.63 3.90 11.98
C GLY A 122 -2.42 5.40 11.80
N ARG A 123 -3.16 6.29 12.45
CA ARG A 123 -3.12 7.75 12.19
C ARG A 123 -3.49 8.15 10.76
N GLY A 124 -4.10 7.26 9.96
CA GLY A 124 -4.51 7.58 8.59
C GLY A 124 -5.49 8.76 8.52
N GLY A 125 -6.27 9.00 9.57
CA GLY A 125 -7.15 10.17 9.65
C GLY A 125 -6.39 11.51 9.68
N GLU A 126 -5.23 11.56 10.35
CA GLU A 126 -4.38 12.76 10.37
C GLU A 126 -3.76 13.01 8.99
N GLU A 127 -3.25 11.95 8.35
CA GLU A 127 -2.71 11.99 6.99
C GLU A 127 -3.77 12.47 5.98
N ALA A 128 -4.98 11.91 6.06
CA ALA A 128 -6.12 12.30 5.23
C ALA A 128 -6.52 13.77 5.40
N LEU A 129 -6.59 14.26 6.66
CA LEU A 129 -6.92 15.66 6.94
C LEU A 129 -5.88 16.62 6.37
N ALA A 130 -4.60 16.28 6.44
CA ALA A 130 -3.56 17.11 5.88
C ALA A 130 -3.57 17.12 4.35
N LEU A 131 -3.78 15.97 3.70
CA LEU A 131 -3.96 15.90 2.25
C LEU A 131 -5.14 16.77 1.80
N ALA A 132 -6.26 16.71 2.52
CA ALA A 132 -7.42 17.55 2.25
C ALA A 132 -7.12 19.06 2.37
N ARG A 133 -6.39 19.47 3.42
CA ARG A 133 -5.97 20.88 3.61
C ARG A 133 -5.10 21.40 2.47
N GLU A 134 -4.25 20.54 1.93
CA GLU A 134 -3.35 20.87 0.81
C GLU A 134 -4.01 20.68 -0.57
N SER A 135 -5.31 20.36 -0.61
CA SER A 135 -6.07 20.08 -1.84
C SER A 135 -5.50 18.94 -2.69
N ILE A 136 -4.90 17.94 -2.03
CA ILE A 136 -4.40 16.74 -2.70
C ILE A 136 -5.53 15.70 -2.77
N PRO A 137 -5.90 15.22 -3.99
CA PRO A 137 -6.88 14.16 -4.12
C PRO A 137 -6.37 12.88 -3.46
N PHE A 138 -7.21 12.28 -2.61
CA PHE A 138 -6.83 11.04 -1.93
C PHE A 138 -7.98 10.04 -1.83
N ARG A 139 -7.59 8.78 -1.60
CA ARG A 139 -8.51 7.68 -1.31
C ARG A 139 -7.98 6.88 -0.13
N VAL A 140 -8.89 6.33 0.67
CA VAL A 140 -8.55 5.32 1.67
C VAL A 140 -8.95 3.95 1.16
N LEU A 141 -8.00 3.03 1.18
CA LEU A 141 -8.19 1.61 0.90
C LEU A 141 -8.12 0.82 2.21
N PRO A 142 -9.24 0.26 2.67
CA PRO A 142 -9.28 -0.51 3.91
C PRO A 142 -8.34 -1.73 3.87
N GLY A 143 -7.89 -2.14 5.05
CA GLY A 143 -7.11 -3.37 5.25
C GLY A 143 -7.66 -4.21 6.40
N LEU A 144 -7.27 -5.48 6.45
CA LEU A 144 -7.60 -6.33 7.60
C LEU A 144 -6.76 -5.89 8.81
N THR A 145 -7.39 -5.57 9.94
CA THR A 145 -6.66 -5.27 11.18
C THR A 145 -6.20 -6.55 11.89
N SER A 146 -5.06 -6.48 12.58
CA SER A 146 -4.72 -7.46 13.63
C SER A 146 -5.74 -7.29 14.76
N GLY A 147 -6.45 -8.38 15.11
CA GLY A 147 -7.60 -8.38 16.03
C GLY A 147 -7.31 -7.92 17.45
#